data_AF-A0A8T6QGY6-F1
#
_entry.id   AF-A0A8T6QGY6-F1
#
_cell.length_a   1.000
_cell.length_b   1.000
_cell.length_c   1.000
_cell.angle_alpha   90.00
_cell.angle_beta   90.00
_cell.angle_gamma   90.00
#
_symmetry.space_group_name_H-M   'P 1'
#
loop_
_entity.id
_entity.type
_entity.pdbx_description
1 polymer ?
#
loop_
_entity_poly.entity_id
_entity_poly.type
_entity_poly.pdbx_seq_one_letter_code
_entity_poly.pdbx_strand_id
1 'polypeptide(L)' 'MEKDLKTLALSTMAGFRHKTVVVPEWDGATVVLREPSAEAWLRWQEIVRQEKGETPLSVSVRARR' A
#
# COMPACT_ATOMS: atom_id res chain seq x y z
N MET A 1 -30.38 0.38 -7.56
CA MET A 1 -29.75 -0.49 -6.54
C MET A 1 -28.91 0.40 -5.66
N GLU A 2 -29.42 0.72 -4.49
CA GLU A 2 -28.69 1.50 -3.49
C GLU A 2 -27.51 0.63 -3.01
N LYS A 3 -26.28 1.11 -3.21
CA LYS A 3 -25.08 0.36 -2.86
C LYS A 3 -24.94 0.41 -1.34
N ASP A 4 -25.16 -0.72 -0.69
CA ASP A 4 -24.98 -0.88 0.75
C ASP A 4 -23.54 -0.51 1.17
N LEU A 5 -23.42 0.30 2.22
CA LEU A 5 -22.14 0.82 2.72
C LEU A 5 -21.21 -0.32 3.15
N LYS A 6 -21.76 -1.38 3.76
CA LYS A 6 -20.95 -2.54 4.15
C LYS A 6 -20.37 -3.23 2.92
N THR A 7 -21.17 -3.39 1.88
CA THR A 7 -20.71 -3.94 0.60
C THR A 7 -19.60 -3.07 -0.03
N LEU A 8 -19.71 -1.74 0.04
CA LEU A 8 -18.65 -0.85 -0.42
C LEU A 8 -17.38 -0.94 0.42
N ALA A 9 -17.50 -0.95 1.75
CA ALA A 9 -16.37 -1.04 2.67
C ALA A 9 -15.60 -2.37 2.57
N LEU A 10 -16.29 -3.46 2.22
CA LEU A 10 -15.71 -4.78 2.03
C LEU A 10 -15.27 -5.07 0.59
N SER A 11 -15.51 -4.13 -0.34
CA SER A 11 -15.15 -4.33 -1.73
C SER A 11 -13.62 -4.35 -1.93
N THR A 12 -13.18 -5.05 -2.97
CA THR A 12 -11.75 -5.13 -3.31
C THR A 12 -11.19 -3.74 -3.52
N MET A 13 -10.06 -3.44 -2.87
CA MET A 13 -9.39 -2.13 -2.89
C MET A 13 -10.11 -0.99 -2.16
N ALA A 14 -11.23 -1.21 -1.46
CA ALA A 14 -11.91 -0.17 -0.68
C ALA A 14 -11.02 0.51 0.38
N GLY A 15 -10.04 -0.24 0.91
CA GLY A 15 -9.06 0.27 1.87
C GLY A 15 -7.89 1.05 1.25
N PHE A 16 -7.88 1.28 -0.06
CA PHE A 16 -6.80 1.97 -0.75
C PHE A 16 -7.33 3.01 -1.73
N ARG A 17 -6.73 4.20 -1.74
CA ARG A 17 -6.86 5.10 -2.88
C ARG A 17 -6.15 4.49 -4.08
N HIS A 18 -6.84 4.39 -5.22
CA HIS A 18 -6.26 3.81 -6.43
C HIS A 18 -6.72 4.50 -7.71
N LYS A 19 -5.90 4.40 -8.76
CA LYS A 19 -6.19 4.89 -10.12
C LYS A 19 -5.71 3.90 -11.16
N THR A 20 -6.41 3.84 -12.29
CA THR A 20 -6.00 3.06 -13.46
C THR A 20 -5.18 3.95 -14.37
N VAL A 21 -4.03 3.46 -14.84
CA VAL A 21 -3.11 4.18 -15.71
C VAL A 21 -2.69 3.26 -16.86
N VAL A 22 -2.63 3.81 -18.06
CA VAL A 22 -2.03 3.15 -19.23
C VAL A 22 -0.55 3.53 -19.26
N VAL A 23 0.33 2.55 -19.37
CA VAL A 23 1.79 2.74 -19.39
C VAL A 23 2.28 2.49 -20.82
N PRO A 24 2.55 3.55 -21.62
CA PRO A 24 2.97 3.42 -23.01
C PRO A 24 4.24 2.61 -23.19
N GLU A 25 5.17 2.71 -22.23
CA GLU A 25 6.47 2.04 -22.25
C GLU A 25 6.37 0.51 -22.09
N TRP A 26 5.22 0.01 -21.63
CA TRP A 26 4.95 -1.42 -21.45
C TRP A 26 3.93 -1.89 -22.50
N ASP A 27 4.14 -1.52 -23.76
CA ASP A 27 3.24 -1.78 -24.88
C ASP A 27 1.79 -1.31 -24.64
N GLY A 28 1.64 -0.21 -23.89
CA GLY A 28 0.32 0.32 -23.53
C GLY A 28 -0.42 -0.51 -22.47
N ALA A 29 0.28 -1.26 -21.63
CA ALA A 29 -0.34 -2.04 -20.56
C ALA A 29 -1.17 -1.16 -19.61
N THR A 30 -2.36 -1.65 -19.24
CA THR A 30 -3.21 -0.99 -18.25
C THR A 30 -2.92 -1.57 -16.87
N VAL A 31 -2.51 -0.70 -15.95
CA VAL A 31 -2.14 -1.06 -14.57
C VAL A 31 -2.97 -0.28 -13.57
N VAL A 32 -3.13 -0.84 -12.38
CA VAL A 32 -3.79 -0.16 -11.27
C VAL A 32 -2.74 0.25 -10.25
N LEU A 33 -2.59 1.56 -10.05
CA LEU A 33 -1.72 2.13 -9.02
C LEU A 33 -2.56 2.37 -7.76
N ARG A 34 -2.11 1.84 -6.64
CA ARG A 34 -2.71 2.08 -5.31
C ARG A 34 -1.69 2.73 -4.38
N GLU A 35 -2.18 3.40 -3.35
CA GLU A 35 -1.32 3.88 -2.27
C GLU A 35 -0.59 2.71 -1.58
N PRO A 36 0.63 2.94 -1.05
CA PRO A 36 1.37 1.91 -0.33
C PRO A 36 0.59 1.45 0.90
N SER A 37 0.66 0.16 1.22
CA SER A 37 0.09 -0.34 2.48
C SER A 37 0.93 0.12 3.67
N ALA A 38 0.34 0.10 4.86
CA ALA A 38 1.08 0.37 6.10
C ALA A 38 2.32 -0.53 6.24
N GLU A 39 2.21 -1.81 5.85
CA GLU A 39 3.36 -2.72 5.82
C GLU A 39 4.45 -2.28 4.85
N ALA A 40 4.08 -1.87 3.62
CA ALA A 40 5.05 -1.36 2.64
C ALA A 40 5.75 -0.09 3.15
N TRP A 41 5.01 0.80 3.83
CA TRP A 41 5.59 1.97 4.49
C TRP A 41 6.55 1.59 5.62
N LEU A 42 6.22 0.60 6.45
CA LEU A 42 7.11 0.11 7.50
C LEU A 42 8.40 -0.45 6.90
N ARG A 43 8.31 -1.27 5.84
CA ARG A 43 9.49 -1.77 5.12
C ARG A 43 10.32 -0.66 4.49
N TRP A 44 9.68 0.33 3.91
CA TRP A 44 10.39 1.49 3.36
C TRP A 44 11.14 2.25 4.46
N GLN A 45 10.52 2.47 5.62
CA GLN A 45 11.15 3.09 6.78
C GLN A 45 12.34 2.26 7.31
N GLU A 46 12.29 0.92 7.22
CA GLU A 46 13.42 0.05 7.57
C GLU A 46 14.63 0.30 6.66
N ILE A 47 14.41 0.35 5.35
CA ILE A 47 15.47 0.59 4.36
C ILE A 47 16.10 1.96 4.62
N VAL A 48 15.27 3.00 4.80
CA VAL A 48 15.76 4.37 5.06
C VAL A 48 16.48 4.49 6.41
N ARG A 49 16.06 3.74 7.44
CA ARG A 49 16.67 3.81 8.79
C ARG A 49 17.85 2.86 8.98
N GLN A 50 17.99 1.79 8.19
CA GLN A 50 19.13 0.88 8.27
C GLN A 50 20.47 1.56 7.95
N GLU A 51 20.46 2.67 7.20
CA GLU A 51 21.63 3.54 7.05
C GLU A 51 22.14 4.12 8.39
N LYS A 52 21.35 4.06 9.47
CA LYS A 52 21.69 4.56 10.82
C LYS A 52 22.05 3.49 11.85
N GLY A 53 22.20 2.22 11.47
CA GLY A 53 22.80 1.19 12.33
C GLY A 53 21.97 0.71 13.53
N GLU A 54 20.63 0.80 13.50
CA GLU A 54 19.75 0.28 14.57
C GLU A 54 19.36 -1.21 14.39
N THR A 55 19.29 -1.94 15.50
CA THR A 55 18.90 -3.37 15.58
C THR A 55 17.48 -3.63 15.04
N PRO A 56 17.25 -4.70 14.25
CA PRO A 56 15.95 -4.97 13.65
C PRO A 56 14.89 -5.39 14.70
N LEU A 57 13.78 -4.65 14.78
CA LEU A 57 12.58 -4.98 15.56
C LEU A 57 11.52 -5.68 14.68
N SER A 58 10.61 -6.43 15.30
CA SER A 58 9.51 -7.08 14.57
C SER A 58 8.46 -6.07 14.07
N VAL A 59 7.79 -6.42 12.97
CA VAL A 59 6.82 -5.55 12.26
C VAL A 59 5.67 -5.10 13.18
N SER A 60 5.12 -6.03 13.97
CA SER A 60 4.01 -5.75 14.90
C SER A 60 4.38 -4.79 16.03
N VAL A 61 5.64 -4.79 16.47
CA VAL A 61 6.15 -3.88 17.52
C VAL A 61 6.38 -2.48 16.95
N ARG A 62 6.82 -2.39 15.68
CA ARG A 62 7.03 -1.12 14.99
C ARG A 62 5.73 -0.41 14.65
N ALA A 63 4.70 -1.15 14.25
CA ALA A 63 3.39 -0.58 13.91
C ALA A 63 2.67 0.08 15.11
N ARG A 64 3.09 -0.23 16.36
CA ARG A 64 2.49 0.30 17.59
C ARG A 64 3.24 1.49 18.21
N ARG A 65 4.43 1.83 17.72
CA ARG A 65 5.21 2.98 18.16
C ARG A 65 4.88 4.21 17.32
#